data_AF-A0A975K1U4-F1
#
_entry.id   AF-A0A975K1U4-F1
#
_cell.length_a   1.000
_cell.length_b   1.000
_cell.length_c   1.000
_cell.angle_alpha   90.00
_cell.angle_beta   90.00
_cell.angle_gamma   90.00
#
_symmetry.space_group_name_H-M   'P 1'
#
loop_
_entity.id
_entity.type
_entity.pdbx_description
1 polymer ?
#
loop_
_entity_poly.entity_id
_entity_poly.type
_entity_poly.pdbx_seq_one_letter_code
_entity_poly.pdbx_strand_id
1 'polypeptide(L)'
;MGTPERSEMLSRQFVGVPYGAHTLIGSADEAEQLVVQLQKVDCFTYADYVEALKRANDRDEFIARLVDVRYKDGVVEFRSRKHFFTDWSAVAPPVATDITRSLGANSIQVTKDLNQKDSGGVYLPGIPIVSRTISYIPSQQIDSSVVSELRSGDYIGAFAADGGLDVTHIGIFVDTPDGSFLRNASSLRVNNKVVDSPFFDYLNTVPGIVVLRPVK
;
A
#
# COMPACT_ATOMS: atom_id res chain seq x y z
N MET A 1 -20.44 -12.73 0.24
CA MET A 1 -19.19 -12.55 0.99
C MET A 1 -19.01 -11.07 1.23
N GLY A 2 -18.89 -10.65 2.49
CA GLY A 2 -18.61 -9.27 2.86
C GLY A 2 -17.23 -8.82 2.37
N THR A 3 -17.01 -7.51 2.29
CA THR A 3 -15.74 -6.91 1.86
C THR A 3 -14.53 -7.40 2.67
N PRO A 4 -14.60 -7.57 4.01
CA PRO A 4 -13.48 -8.08 4.80
C PRO A 4 -13.12 -9.53 4.48
N GLU A 5 -14.11 -10.41 4.37
CA GLU A 5 -13.94 -11.83 4.02
C GLU A 5 -13.31 -11.99 2.62
N ARG A 6 -13.78 -11.20 1.65
CA ARG A 6 -13.23 -11.20 0.29
C ARG A 6 -11.77 -10.72 0.27
N SER A 7 -11.46 -9.70 1.08
CA SER A 7 -10.09 -9.18 1.20
C SER A 7 -9.15 -10.22 1.81
N GLU A 8 -9.59 -10.89 2.87
CA GLU A 8 -8.84 -11.99 3.50
C GLU A 8 -8.59 -13.12 2.50
N MET A 9 -9.64 -13.63 1.85
CA MET A 9 -9.56 -14.78 0.93
C MET A 9 -8.62 -14.50 -0.26
N LEU A 10 -8.75 -13.35 -0.90
CA LEU A 10 -7.96 -12.99 -2.09
C LEU A 10 -6.50 -12.70 -1.74
N SER A 11 -6.26 -11.94 -0.67
CA SER A 11 -4.91 -11.67 -0.19
C SER A 11 -4.16 -12.95 0.19
N ARG A 12 -4.87 -13.93 0.78
CA ARG A 12 -4.30 -15.22 1.18
C ARG A 12 -3.75 -16.02 0.00
N GLN A 13 -4.32 -15.88 -1.20
CA GLN A 13 -3.85 -16.63 -2.39
C GLN A 13 -2.40 -16.30 -2.77
N PHE A 14 -1.89 -15.14 -2.33
CA PHE A 14 -0.53 -14.73 -2.60
C PHE A 14 0.45 -15.22 -1.54
N VAL A 15 0.01 -15.75 -0.39
CA VAL A 15 0.94 -16.24 0.66
C VAL A 15 1.88 -17.27 0.05
N GLY A 16 3.19 -17.06 0.21
CA GLY A 16 4.24 -17.87 -0.38
C GLY A 16 4.73 -17.41 -1.76
N VAL A 17 4.03 -16.49 -2.45
CA VAL A 17 4.50 -15.90 -3.71
C VAL A 17 5.83 -15.17 -3.46
N PRO A 18 6.89 -15.46 -4.23
CA PRO A 18 8.21 -14.84 -4.06
C PRO A 18 8.19 -13.32 -4.13
N TYR A 19 9.06 -12.70 -3.35
CA TYR A 19 9.30 -11.26 -3.44
C TYR A 19 10.06 -10.91 -4.73
N GLY A 20 9.70 -9.79 -5.34
CA GLY A 20 10.50 -9.19 -6.41
C GLY A 20 10.27 -7.71 -6.62
N ALA A 21 11.35 -6.96 -6.49
CA ALA A 21 11.39 -5.56 -6.87
C ALA A 21 11.45 -5.37 -8.39
N HIS A 22 11.07 -4.17 -8.84
CA HIS A 22 11.23 -3.69 -10.22
C HIS A 22 10.53 -4.58 -11.26
N THR A 23 9.33 -5.06 -10.95
CA THR A 23 8.55 -5.90 -11.86
C THR A 23 7.74 -5.09 -12.89
N LEU A 24 7.53 -3.79 -12.66
CA LEU A 24 6.82 -2.89 -13.57
C LEU A 24 7.77 -2.23 -14.58
N ILE A 25 7.23 -1.86 -15.75
CA ILE A 25 7.95 -1.18 -16.84
C ILE A 25 7.46 0.26 -16.95
N GLY A 26 8.39 1.19 -17.12
CA GLY A 26 8.12 2.61 -17.36
C GLY A 26 8.93 3.53 -16.47
N SER A 27 9.43 4.61 -17.07
CA SER A 27 10.25 5.63 -16.43
C SER A 27 10.13 6.97 -17.14
N ALA A 28 10.99 7.94 -16.82
CA ALA A 28 11.10 9.18 -17.58
C ALA A 28 11.52 8.96 -19.05
N ASP A 29 12.30 7.90 -19.29
CA ASP A 29 12.95 7.62 -20.57
C ASP A 29 12.46 6.32 -21.24
N GLU A 30 11.55 5.60 -20.59
CA GLU A 30 10.95 4.35 -21.08
C GLU A 30 9.44 4.43 -21.02
N ALA A 31 8.77 4.10 -22.12
CA ALA A 31 7.32 4.10 -22.20
C ALA A 31 6.71 3.13 -21.18
N GLU A 32 5.73 3.62 -20.42
CA GLU A 32 5.00 2.82 -19.43
C GLU A 32 4.19 1.71 -20.10
N GLN A 33 4.14 0.55 -19.47
CA GLN A 33 3.30 -0.57 -19.90
C GLN A 33 2.52 -1.12 -18.72
N LEU A 34 1.30 -1.58 -18.97
CA LEU A 34 0.54 -2.31 -17.98
C LEU A 34 1.14 -3.71 -17.81
N VAL A 35 1.89 -3.92 -16.72
CA VAL A 35 2.48 -5.22 -16.38
C VAL A 35 1.61 -5.95 -15.35
N VAL A 36 1.32 -7.22 -15.62
CA VAL A 36 0.69 -8.16 -14.69
C VAL A 36 1.67 -9.30 -14.39
N GLN A 37 2.26 -9.27 -13.20
CA GLN A 37 3.19 -10.29 -12.72
C GLN A 37 2.71 -10.82 -11.37
N LEU A 38 2.01 -11.96 -11.38
CA LEU A 38 1.41 -12.56 -10.18
C LEU A 38 2.31 -13.59 -9.50
N GLN A 39 3.39 -14.04 -10.15
CA GLN A 39 4.30 -15.06 -9.60
C GLN A 39 5.47 -14.46 -8.82
N LYS A 40 5.63 -13.14 -8.87
CA LYS A 40 6.68 -12.42 -8.17
C LYS A 40 6.24 -10.99 -7.91
N VAL A 41 6.11 -10.59 -6.65
CA VAL A 41 5.50 -9.31 -6.27
C VAL A 41 6.37 -8.55 -5.29
N ASP A 42 6.33 -7.22 -5.35
CA ASP A 42 6.75 -6.36 -4.25
C ASP A 42 5.54 -5.93 -3.42
N CYS A 43 5.74 -5.11 -2.40
CA CYS A 43 4.66 -4.68 -1.50
C CYS A 43 3.58 -3.85 -2.20
N PHE A 44 3.96 -3.03 -3.18
CA PHE A 44 3.05 -2.16 -3.92
C PHE A 44 2.23 -2.96 -4.94
N THR A 45 2.90 -3.74 -5.79
CA THR A 45 2.24 -4.57 -6.80
C THR A 45 1.35 -5.62 -6.15
N TYR A 46 1.73 -6.18 -5.01
CA TYR A 46 0.87 -7.05 -4.22
C TYR A 46 -0.44 -6.34 -3.80
N ALA A 47 -0.34 -5.13 -3.24
CA ALA A 47 -1.53 -4.35 -2.87
C ALA A 47 -2.39 -4.00 -4.09
N ASP A 48 -1.79 -3.58 -5.19
CA ASP A 48 -2.49 -3.29 -6.45
C ASP A 48 -3.30 -4.49 -6.93
N TYR A 49 -2.68 -5.67 -6.98
CA TYR A 49 -3.34 -6.87 -7.50
C TYR A 49 -4.49 -7.32 -6.60
N VAL A 50 -4.29 -7.33 -5.28
CA VAL A 50 -5.37 -7.68 -4.34
C VAL A 50 -6.53 -6.70 -4.46
N GLU A 51 -6.25 -5.40 -4.57
CA GLU A 51 -7.30 -4.39 -4.73
C GLU A 51 -8.05 -4.53 -6.05
N ALA A 52 -7.34 -4.74 -7.15
CA ALA A 52 -7.95 -4.96 -8.46
C ALA A 52 -8.83 -6.22 -8.46
N LEU A 53 -8.36 -7.33 -7.88
CA LEU A 53 -9.12 -8.58 -7.76
C LEU A 53 -10.37 -8.43 -6.88
N LYS A 54 -10.31 -7.60 -5.84
CA LYS A 54 -11.48 -7.31 -5.00
C LYS A 54 -12.61 -6.67 -5.80
N ARG A 55 -12.27 -5.85 -6.80
CA ARG A 55 -13.19 -5.06 -7.64
C ARG A 55 -13.60 -5.73 -8.96
N ALA A 56 -13.14 -6.95 -9.21
CA ALA A 56 -13.35 -7.67 -10.45
C ALA A 56 -14.01 -9.05 -10.24
N ASN A 57 -14.81 -9.47 -11.21
CA ASN A 57 -15.46 -10.78 -11.24
C ASN A 57 -14.80 -11.74 -12.25
N ASP A 58 -14.06 -11.21 -13.22
CA ASP A 58 -13.36 -11.96 -14.24
C ASP A 58 -12.02 -11.32 -14.62
N ARG A 59 -11.36 -11.91 -15.61
CA ARG A 59 -10.04 -11.47 -16.09
C ARG A 59 -10.08 -10.07 -16.71
N ASP A 60 -11.09 -9.77 -17.52
CA ASP A 60 -11.13 -8.52 -18.28
C ASP A 60 -11.44 -7.36 -17.32
N GLU A 61 -12.37 -7.58 -16.38
CA GLU A 61 -12.58 -6.66 -15.27
C GLU A 61 -11.32 -6.49 -14.42
N PHE A 62 -10.59 -7.57 -14.11
CA PHE A 62 -9.34 -7.46 -13.34
C PHE A 62 -8.32 -6.54 -14.02
N ILE A 63 -8.14 -6.67 -15.34
CA ILE A 63 -7.22 -5.81 -16.10
C ILE A 63 -7.69 -4.35 -16.05
N ALA A 64 -8.99 -4.09 -16.25
CA ALA A 64 -9.54 -2.74 -16.17
C ALA A 64 -9.39 -2.14 -14.76
N ARG A 65 -9.68 -2.91 -13.71
CA ARG A 65 -9.55 -2.46 -12.31
C ARG A 65 -8.11 -2.26 -11.90
N LEU A 66 -7.18 -3.03 -12.42
CA LEU A 66 -5.76 -2.81 -12.19
C LEU A 66 -5.31 -1.47 -12.76
N VAL A 67 -5.81 -1.09 -13.94
CA VAL A 67 -5.56 0.24 -14.53
C VAL A 67 -6.11 1.34 -13.63
N ASP A 68 -7.36 1.23 -13.18
CA ASP A 68 -8.00 2.20 -12.28
C ASP A 68 -7.25 2.37 -10.94
N VAL A 69 -6.78 1.25 -10.37
CA VAL A 69 -6.04 1.23 -9.11
C VAL A 69 -4.67 1.89 -9.30
N ARG A 70 -3.91 1.47 -10.31
CA ARG A 70 -2.50 1.85 -10.47
C ARG A 70 -2.29 3.21 -11.14
N TYR A 71 -3.20 3.66 -11.98
CA TYR A 71 -3.03 4.89 -12.78
C TYR A 71 -4.14 5.91 -12.52
N LYS A 72 -3.81 7.18 -12.68
CA LYS A 72 -4.77 8.30 -12.66
C LYS A 72 -5.55 8.30 -13.96
N ASP A 73 -6.86 8.55 -13.86
CA ASP A 73 -7.79 8.66 -14.99
C ASP A 73 -7.75 7.50 -16.00
N GLY A 74 -7.27 6.32 -15.56
CA GLY A 74 -7.09 5.14 -16.41
C GLY A 74 -6.00 5.27 -17.48
N VAL A 75 -5.11 6.25 -17.38
CA VAL A 75 -4.06 6.52 -18.37
C VAL A 75 -2.77 5.80 -18.02
N VAL A 76 -2.39 4.79 -18.81
CA VAL A 76 -1.16 4.00 -18.61
C VAL A 76 0.07 4.79 -19.05
N GLU A 77 0.51 5.69 -18.17
CA GLU A 77 1.70 6.52 -18.35
C GLU A 77 2.47 6.62 -17.02
N PHE A 78 3.79 6.77 -17.10
CA PHE A 78 4.64 6.84 -15.91
C PHE A 78 4.25 8.01 -15.00
N ARG A 79 3.90 9.18 -15.57
CA ARG A 79 3.41 10.34 -14.81
C ARG A 79 2.02 10.15 -14.21
N SER A 80 1.26 9.21 -14.77
CA SER A 80 -0.10 8.88 -14.35
C SER A 80 -0.12 7.77 -13.30
N ARG A 81 0.94 6.97 -13.16
CA ARG A 81 1.05 5.96 -12.12
C ARG A 81 1.02 6.59 -10.72
N LYS A 82 0.28 5.98 -9.80
CA LYS A 82 0.24 6.30 -8.37
C LYS A 82 1.49 5.70 -7.73
N HIS A 83 2.51 6.53 -7.47
CA HIS A 83 3.83 6.07 -7.00
C HIS A 83 3.98 6.13 -5.48
N PHE A 84 3.21 6.98 -4.83
CA PHE A 84 3.21 7.16 -3.38
C PHE A 84 1.97 6.49 -2.79
N PHE A 85 2.08 5.87 -1.62
CA PHE A 85 0.97 5.09 -1.04
C PHE A 85 -0.28 5.94 -0.85
N THR A 86 -0.08 7.17 -0.37
CA THR A 86 -1.13 8.16 -0.17
C THR A 86 -1.71 8.73 -1.47
N ASP A 87 -1.16 8.41 -2.65
CA ASP A 87 -1.84 8.74 -3.91
C ASP A 87 -3.19 8.03 -4.02
N TRP A 88 -3.35 6.86 -3.37
CA TRP A 88 -4.61 6.13 -3.32
C TRP A 88 -5.74 6.89 -2.63
N SER A 89 -5.43 7.85 -1.74
CA SER A 89 -6.42 8.67 -1.05
C SER A 89 -6.42 10.13 -1.49
N ALA A 90 -5.26 10.66 -1.88
CA ALA A 90 -5.08 12.07 -2.21
C ALA A 90 -5.39 12.41 -3.67
N VAL A 91 -5.44 11.42 -4.56
CA VAL A 91 -5.62 11.65 -6.00
C VAL A 91 -6.93 11.03 -6.48
N ALA A 92 -7.67 11.79 -7.29
CA ALA A 92 -8.91 11.33 -7.90
C ALA A 92 -8.64 10.43 -9.14
N PRO A 93 -9.48 9.41 -9.39
CA PRO A 93 -10.47 8.87 -8.46
C PRO A 93 -9.79 8.14 -7.28
N PRO A 94 -10.26 8.35 -6.04
CA PRO A 94 -9.63 7.71 -4.88
C PRO A 94 -9.86 6.20 -4.92
N VAL A 95 -8.82 5.44 -4.58
CA VAL A 95 -8.88 3.99 -4.39
C VAL A 95 -9.20 3.67 -2.94
N ALA A 96 -8.77 4.50 -2.00
CA ALA A 96 -9.00 4.33 -0.58
C ALA A 96 -9.23 5.67 0.14
N THR A 97 -9.86 5.62 1.31
CA THR A 97 -9.96 6.73 2.25
C THR A 97 -8.84 6.60 3.28
N ASP A 98 -8.15 7.70 3.58
CA ASP A 98 -7.25 7.77 4.72
C ASP A 98 -8.06 7.84 6.01
N ILE A 99 -8.02 6.76 6.80
CA ILE A 99 -8.75 6.65 8.08
C ILE A 99 -7.84 6.81 9.28
N THR A 100 -6.56 7.14 9.08
CA THR A 100 -5.53 7.14 10.12
C THR A 100 -5.93 7.98 11.33
N ARG A 101 -6.54 9.15 11.09
CA ARG A 101 -6.98 10.06 12.15
C ARG A 101 -8.29 9.65 12.83
N SER A 102 -9.03 8.71 12.24
CA SER A 102 -10.33 8.26 12.72
C SER A 102 -10.23 7.04 13.65
N LEU A 103 -9.03 6.44 13.78
CA LEU A 103 -8.80 5.22 14.57
C LEU A 103 -8.67 5.48 16.09
N GLY A 104 -9.11 6.63 16.59
CA GLY A 104 -9.17 6.92 18.03
C GLY A 104 -7.82 7.16 18.73
N ALA A 105 -6.68 7.02 18.04
CA ALA A 105 -5.35 7.29 18.58
C ALA A 105 -4.85 8.71 18.31
N ASN A 106 -3.85 9.14 19.09
CA ASN A 106 -3.12 10.37 18.85
C ASN A 106 -2.26 10.26 17.58
N SER A 107 -2.85 10.60 16.44
CA SER A 107 -2.13 10.70 15.16
C SER A 107 -1.28 11.97 15.11
N ILE A 108 -0.11 11.88 14.50
CA ILE A 108 0.76 13.01 14.18
C ILE A 108 0.60 13.37 12.70
N GLN A 109 0.64 14.66 12.38
CA GLN A 109 0.66 15.16 11.00
C GLN A 109 2.00 15.80 10.67
N VAL A 110 2.56 15.45 9.52
CA VAL A 110 3.81 16.02 8.99
C VAL A 110 3.60 16.36 7.53
N THR A 111 3.93 17.59 7.13
CA THR A 111 3.97 17.96 5.71
C THR A 111 5.28 17.51 5.09
N LYS A 112 5.18 16.89 3.92
CA LYS A 112 6.29 16.30 3.17
C LYS A 112 6.26 16.76 1.73
N ASP A 113 7.43 16.94 1.14
CA ASP A 113 7.57 17.25 -0.29
C ASP A 113 7.89 15.96 -1.02
N LEU A 114 6.84 15.19 -1.33
CA LEU A 114 6.97 13.86 -1.92
C LEU A 114 7.79 13.91 -3.21
N ASN A 115 8.59 12.87 -3.42
CA ASN A 115 9.61 12.73 -4.46
C ASN A 115 10.93 13.48 -4.21
N GLN A 116 11.02 14.42 -3.28
CA GLN A 116 12.26 15.15 -2.99
C GLN A 116 13.15 14.40 -1.99
N LYS A 117 14.38 14.07 -2.36
CA LYS A 117 15.33 13.44 -1.43
C LYS A 117 15.86 14.44 -0.42
N ASP A 118 16.03 14.03 0.83
CA ASP A 118 16.68 14.84 1.87
C ASP A 118 18.14 15.19 1.50
N SER A 119 18.82 14.31 0.74
CA SER A 119 20.17 14.55 0.20
C SER A 119 20.22 15.48 -1.03
N GLY A 120 19.07 15.98 -1.49
CA GLY A 120 18.92 16.69 -2.76
C GLY A 120 18.63 15.78 -3.96
N GLY A 121 17.98 16.35 -4.97
CA GLY A 121 17.46 15.63 -6.13
C GLY A 121 16.10 14.97 -5.88
N VAL A 122 15.73 14.02 -6.75
CA VAL A 122 14.44 13.31 -6.68
C VAL A 122 14.59 11.79 -6.67
N TYR A 123 13.58 11.09 -6.12
CA TYR A 123 13.47 9.63 -6.18
C TYR A 123 13.13 9.13 -7.58
N LEU A 124 12.18 9.78 -8.22
CA LEU A 124 11.60 9.41 -9.50
C LEU A 124 11.77 10.59 -10.47
N PRO A 125 12.80 10.58 -11.33
CA PRO A 125 12.94 11.56 -12.41
C PRO A 125 11.67 11.61 -13.26
N GLY A 126 11.25 12.80 -13.68
CA GLY A 126 10.03 12.98 -14.49
C GLY A 126 8.72 13.01 -13.69
N ILE A 127 8.72 12.69 -12.40
CA ILE A 127 7.58 12.87 -11.49
C ILE A 127 7.72 14.21 -10.75
N PRO A 128 6.66 15.04 -10.65
CA PRO A 128 6.74 16.30 -9.92
C PRO A 128 6.93 16.08 -8.42
N ILE A 129 7.55 17.06 -7.74
CA ILE A 129 7.50 17.15 -6.29
C ILE A 129 6.12 17.66 -5.88
N VAL A 130 5.49 17.00 -4.92
CA VAL A 130 4.14 17.34 -4.45
C VAL A 130 4.14 17.44 -2.93
N SER A 131 3.78 18.62 -2.42
CA SER A 131 3.62 18.81 -0.98
C SER A 131 2.37 18.08 -0.49
N ARG A 132 2.51 17.25 0.55
CA ARG A 132 1.42 16.45 1.11
C ARG A 132 1.52 16.36 2.62
N THR A 133 0.40 16.59 3.31
CA THR A 133 0.27 16.29 4.74
C THR A 133 0.04 14.81 4.93
N ILE A 134 0.99 14.14 5.58
CA ILE A 134 0.89 12.73 5.96
C ILE A 134 0.46 12.64 7.41
N SER A 135 -0.62 11.91 7.67
CA SER A 135 -1.06 11.57 9.04
C SER A 135 -0.60 10.15 9.36
N TYR A 136 0.02 9.93 10.52
CA TYR A 136 0.41 8.60 10.97
C TYR A 136 0.13 8.42 12.46
N ILE A 137 -0.11 7.18 12.89
CA ILE A 137 -0.19 6.83 14.32
C ILE A 137 1.18 6.26 14.72
N PRO A 138 1.90 6.85 15.69
CA PRO A 138 3.14 6.27 16.21
C PRO A 138 2.91 4.86 16.74
N SER A 139 3.85 3.94 16.50
CA SER A 139 3.64 2.52 16.84
C SER A 139 3.34 2.30 18.33
N GLN A 140 3.91 3.12 19.22
CA GLN A 140 3.67 3.01 20.67
C GLN A 140 2.27 3.46 21.10
N GLN A 141 1.51 4.12 20.22
CA GLN A 141 0.14 4.58 20.47
C GLN A 141 -0.91 3.59 19.93
N ILE A 142 -0.48 2.46 19.35
CA ILE A 142 -1.38 1.46 18.77
C ILE A 142 -1.57 0.34 19.79
N ASP A 143 -2.76 0.33 20.39
CA ASP A 143 -3.19 -0.70 21.33
C ASP A 143 -4.37 -1.50 20.76
N SER A 144 -4.96 -2.36 21.59
CA SER A 144 -6.12 -3.16 21.19
C SER A 144 -7.34 -2.33 20.79
N SER A 145 -7.51 -1.10 21.28
CA SER A 145 -8.62 -0.23 20.90
C SER A 145 -8.47 0.24 19.44
N VAL A 146 -7.26 0.62 19.05
CA VAL A 146 -6.94 0.98 17.66
C VAL A 146 -7.10 -0.22 16.73
N VAL A 147 -6.60 -1.39 17.14
CA VAL A 147 -6.70 -2.62 16.35
C VAL A 147 -8.16 -3.02 16.15
N SER A 148 -9.03 -2.81 17.13
CA SER A 148 -10.46 -3.15 17.01
C SER A 148 -11.22 -2.30 15.98
N GLU A 149 -10.68 -1.15 15.60
CA GLU A 149 -11.23 -0.29 14.54
C GLU A 149 -10.72 -0.65 13.13
N LEU A 150 -9.65 -1.46 13.04
CA LEU A 150 -9.14 -2.00 11.79
C LEU A 150 -10.03 -3.13 11.27
N ARG A 151 -9.97 -3.36 9.96
CA ARG A 151 -10.74 -4.41 9.29
C ARG A 151 -9.86 -5.15 8.30
N SER A 152 -10.09 -6.46 8.14
CA SER A 152 -9.42 -7.23 7.10
C SER A 152 -9.58 -6.54 5.74
N GLY A 153 -8.46 -6.25 5.08
CA GLY A 153 -8.42 -5.50 3.82
C GLY A 153 -8.11 -4.01 3.93
N ASP A 154 -7.92 -3.46 5.14
CA ASP A 154 -7.26 -2.18 5.32
C ASP A 154 -5.78 -2.30 4.91
N TYR A 155 -5.28 -1.29 4.20
CA TYR A 155 -3.88 -1.20 3.82
C TYR A 155 -3.12 -0.41 4.88
N ILE A 156 -2.01 -0.99 5.33
CA ILE A 156 -1.14 -0.43 6.35
C ILE A 156 0.18 -0.05 5.69
N GLY A 157 0.48 1.24 5.69
CA GLY A 157 1.76 1.77 5.25
C GLY A 157 2.68 2.07 6.44
N ALA A 158 3.92 1.58 6.42
CA ALA A 158 4.92 1.94 7.41
C ALA A 158 5.42 3.36 7.20
N PHE A 159 5.15 4.27 8.13
CA PHE A 159 5.53 5.67 8.01
C PHE A 159 7.04 5.83 7.75
N ALA A 160 7.38 6.56 6.69
CA ALA A 160 8.76 6.91 6.39
C ALA A 160 9.20 8.12 7.22
N ALA A 161 10.44 8.15 7.71
CA ALA A 161 10.98 9.36 8.36
C ALA A 161 11.49 10.39 7.34
N ASP A 162 11.94 9.92 6.17
CA ASP A 162 12.45 10.74 5.07
C ASP A 162 11.43 11.78 4.59
N GLY A 163 11.90 12.98 4.25
CA GLY A 163 11.06 14.12 3.87
C GLY A 163 10.30 13.96 2.55
N GLY A 164 10.74 13.08 1.65
CA GLY A 164 10.15 12.87 0.33
C GLY A 164 9.40 11.57 0.12
N LEU A 165 9.27 10.75 1.16
CA LEU A 165 8.52 9.49 1.14
C LEU A 165 7.37 9.55 2.15
N ASP A 166 6.21 9.03 1.79
CA ASP A 166 5.10 8.86 2.74
C ASP A 166 5.27 7.58 3.56
N VAL A 167 5.55 6.46 2.90
CA VAL A 167 5.75 5.16 3.54
C VAL A 167 6.93 4.40 2.94
N THR A 168 7.54 3.51 3.72
CA THR A 168 8.65 2.63 3.27
C THR A 168 8.19 1.25 2.85
N HIS A 169 7.03 0.80 3.34
CA HIS A 169 6.50 -0.53 3.08
C HIS A 169 4.97 -0.54 3.21
N ILE A 170 4.32 -1.49 2.53
CA ILE A 170 2.87 -1.68 2.58
C ILE A 170 2.56 -3.13 2.90
N GLY A 171 1.52 -3.35 3.70
CA GLY A 171 0.86 -4.63 3.82
C GLY A 171 -0.64 -4.48 3.98
N ILE A 172 -1.32 -5.62 4.09
CA ILE A 172 -2.76 -5.70 4.29
C ILE A 172 -3.00 -6.19 5.70
N PHE A 173 -3.77 -5.45 6.49
CA PHE A 173 -4.24 -5.93 7.78
C PHE A 173 -5.21 -7.09 7.54
N VAL A 174 -4.98 -8.21 8.22
CA VAL A 174 -5.88 -9.36 8.21
C VAL A 174 -6.10 -9.82 9.63
N ASP A 175 -7.36 -9.91 10.02
CA ASP A 175 -7.79 -10.45 11.30
C ASP A 175 -8.38 -11.85 11.08
N THR A 176 -7.87 -12.81 11.84
CA THR A 176 -8.19 -14.24 11.70
C THR A 176 -8.38 -14.87 13.09
N PRO A 177 -8.96 -16.08 13.19
CA PRO A 177 -9.05 -16.78 14.47
C PRO A 177 -7.69 -17.02 15.15
N ASP A 178 -6.59 -17.04 14.39
CA ASP A 178 -5.22 -17.25 14.89
C ASP A 178 -4.55 -15.93 15.34
N GLY A 179 -5.23 -14.79 15.16
CA GLY A 179 -4.78 -13.46 15.52
C GLY A 179 -4.81 -12.46 14.37
N SER A 180 -4.30 -11.26 14.66
CA SER A 180 -4.18 -10.17 13.69
C SER A 180 -2.77 -10.10 13.11
N PHE A 181 -2.69 -9.99 11.79
CA PHE A 181 -1.43 -10.01 11.04
C PHE A 181 -1.34 -8.86 10.05
N LEU A 182 -0.11 -8.48 9.72
CA LEU A 182 0.20 -7.78 8.49
C LEU A 182 0.60 -8.80 7.42
N ARG A 183 -0.30 -9.06 6.48
CA ARG A 183 0.01 -9.84 5.28
C ARG A 183 0.75 -8.96 4.28
N ASN A 184 2.02 -9.26 4.00
CA ASN A 184 2.89 -8.39 3.20
C ASN A 184 3.91 -9.17 2.36
N ALA A 185 4.29 -8.60 1.22
CA ALA A 185 5.40 -9.09 0.38
C ALA A 185 6.74 -8.66 0.99
N SER A 186 7.37 -9.52 1.79
CA SER A 186 8.56 -9.18 2.56
C SER A 186 9.85 -9.41 1.78
N SER A 187 10.68 -8.38 1.65
CA SER A 187 12.02 -8.45 1.05
C SER A 187 13.10 -9.01 1.99
N LEU A 188 12.78 -9.19 3.27
CA LEU A 188 13.72 -9.73 4.26
C LEU A 188 14.15 -11.14 3.83
N ARG A 189 15.46 -11.41 3.87
CA ARG A 189 16.04 -12.69 3.41
C ARG A 189 15.40 -13.93 4.04
N VAL A 190 14.98 -13.83 5.31
CA VAL A 190 14.30 -14.92 6.04
C VAL A 190 12.92 -15.25 5.49
N ASN A 191 12.28 -14.28 4.80
CA ASN A 191 10.96 -14.42 4.19
C ASN A 191 11.07 -14.55 2.67
N ASN A 192 11.53 -13.48 2.01
CA ASN A 192 11.66 -13.30 0.57
C ASN A 192 10.42 -13.73 -0.24
N LYS A 193 9.23 -13.49 0.34
CA LYS A 193 7.92 -13.90 -0.17
C LYS A 193 6.80 -13.15 0.56
N VAL A 194 5.57 -13.32 0.11
CA VAL A 194 4.39 -12.89 0.86
C VAL A 194 4.20 -13.77 2.10
N VAL A 195 4.12 -13.11 3.26
CA VAL A 195 4.01 -13.76 4.57
C VAL A 195 3.00 -13.03 5.45
N ASP A 196 2.49 -13.74 6.46
CA ASP A 196 1.74 -13.15 7.56
C ASP A 196 2.72 -12.85 8.71
N SER A 197 2.90 -11.56 9.03
CA SER A 197 3.70 -11.12 10.17
C SER A 197 2.77 -10.75 11.32
N PRO A 198 2.97 -11.26 12.56
CA PRO A 198 2.14 -10.88 13.70
C PRO A 198 2.11 -9.34 13.83
N PHE A 199 0.90 -8.77 13.95
CA PHE A 199 0.74 -7.33 13.75
C PHE A 199 1.54 -6.50 14.77
N PHE A 200 1.46 -6.85 16.06
CA PHE A 200 2.23 -6.16 17.11
C PHE A 200 3.74 -6.34 16.98
N ASP A 201 4.21 -7.50 16.53
CA ASP A 201 5.65 -7.70 16.26
C ASP A 201 6.11 -6.80 15.12
N TYR A 202 5.31 -6.67 14.07
CA TYR A 202 5.58 -5.75 12.97
C TYR A 202 5.62 -4.29 13.43
N LEU A 203 4.67 -3.86 14.28
CA LEU A 203 4.63 -2.48 14.81
C LEU A 203 5.91 -2.11 15.56
N ASN A 204 6.56 -3.07 16.24
CA ASN A 204 7.83 -2.86 16.92
C ASN A 204 9.01 -2.59 15.96
N THR A 205 8.83 -2.81 14.65
CA THR A 205 9.87 -2.61 13.64
C THR A 205 9.75 -1.31 12.85
N VAL A 206 8.64 -0.57 13.02
CA VAL A 206 8.35 0.64 12.25
C VAL A 206 8.05 1.83 13.17
N PRO A 207 8.30 3.09 12.75
CA PRO A 207 8.03 4.26 13.59
C PRO A 207 6.53 4.49 13.87
N GLY A 208 5.69 4.09 12.93
CA GLY A 208 4.24 4.24 13.00
C GLY A 208 3.59 3.82 11.69
N ILE A 209 2.26 3.93 11.63
CA ILE A 209 1.48 3.49 10.47
C ILE A 209 0.57 4.57 9.91
N VAL A 210 0.40 4.52 8.59
CA VAL A 210 -0.66 5.20 7.82
C VAL A 210 -1.67 4.14 7.42
N VAL A 211 -2.97 4.39 7.60
CA VAL A 211 -4.03 3.41 7.34
C VAL A 211 -4.98 3.91 6.27
N LEU A 212 -5.03 3.17 5.16
CA LEU A 212 -5.95 3.43 4.06
C LEU A 212 -7.01 2.33 3.98
N ARG A 213 -8.29 2.72 4.00
CA ARG A 213 -9.43 1.82 3.86
C ARG A 213 -10.04 1.96 2.47
N PRO A 214 -10.14 0.89 1.67
CA PRO A 214 -10.66 0.95 0.31
C PRO A 214 -12.02 1.61 0.19
N VAL A 215 -12.19 2.46 -0.83
CA VAL A 215 -13.52 2.92 -1.23
C VAL A 215 -14.21 1.76 -1.94
N LYS A 216 -15.49 1.55 -1.63
CA LYS A 216 -16.29 0.36 -2.01
C LYS A 216 -16.02 -0.21 -3.39
#